data_AF-A0A2K3KTC1-F1
#
_entry.id   AF-A0A2K3KTC1-F1
#
_cell.length_a   1.000
_cell.length_b   1.000
_cell.length_c   1.000
_cell.angle_alpha   90.00
_cell.angle_beta   90.00
_cell.angle_gamma   90.00
#
_symmetry.space_group_name_H-M   'P 1'
#
loop_
_entity.id
_entity.type
_entity.pdbx_description
1 polymer ?
#
loop_
_entity_poly.entity_id
_entity_poly.type
_entity_poly.pdbx_seq_one_letter_code
_entity_poly.pdbx_strand_id
1 'polypeptide(L)' 'MRFQGTIRELTVQILLDSGSSDNFLQPRVANFLKLPVQAAPNFRVLVGNGNSLTAEGFIEQLP' A
#
# COMPACT_ATOMS: atom_id res chain seq x y z
N MET A 1 -14.52 6.00 -2.25
CA MET A 1 -14.65 6.34 -3.71
C MET A 1 -13.54 5.62 -4.47
N ARG A 2 -13.72 5.21 -5.73
CA ARG A 2 -12.65 4.57 -6.52
C ARG A 2 -12.29 5.42 -7.74
N PHE A 3 -11.00 5.52 -8.04
CA PHE A 3 -10.48 6.25 -9.19
C PHE A 3 -9.35 5.47 -9.85
N GLN A 4 -9.06 5.81 -11.10
CA GLN A 4 -7.86 5.32 -11.78
C GLN A 4 -6.72 6.29 -11.50
N GLY A 5 -5.54 5.73 -11.30
CA GLY A 5 -4.30 6.50 -11.25
C GLY A 5 -3.18 5.68 -11.86
N THR A 6 -1.97 6.21 -11.75
CA THR A 6 -0.76 5.58 -12.28
C THR A 6 0.33 5.63 -11.23
N ILE A 7 1.01 4.51 -11.04
CA ILE A 7 2.29 4.45 -10.33
C ILE A 7 3.31 4.10 -11.40
N ARG A 8 4.19 5.05 -11.72
CA ARG A 8 5.00 5.01 -12.95
C ARG A 8 4.11 4.78 -14.19
N GLU A 9 4.37 3.75 -14.98
CA GLU A 9 3.61 3.40 -16.19
C GLU A 9 2.43 2.44 -15.92
N LEU A 10 2.28 1.92 -14.70
CA LEU A 10 1.22 0.97 -14.39
C LEU A 10 -0.06 1.69 -13.99
N THR A 11 -1.13 1.48 -14.76
CA THR A 11 -2.47 1.90 -14.38
C THR A 11 -2.97 1.06 -13.20
N VAL A 12 -3.35 1.73 -12.11
CA VAL A 12 -3.86 1.12 -10.89
C VAL A 12 -5.24 1.67 -10.54
N GLN A 13 -6.02 0.88 -9.81
CA GLN A 13 -7.25 1.35 -9.19
C GLN A 13 -6.95 1.78 -7.76
N ILE A 14 -7.31 3.01 -7.43
CA ILE A 14 -7.09 3.60 -6.11
C ILE A 14 -8.43 3.71 -5.40
N LEU A 15 -8.47 3.25 -4.15
CA LEU A 15 -9.61 3.41 -3.25
C LEU A 15 -9.34 4.60 -2.33
N LEU A 16 -10.13 5.67 -2.45
CA LEU A 16 -10.16 6.72 -1.44
C LEU A 16 -10.88 6.20 -0.20
N ASP A 17 -10.14 6.13 0.90
CA ASP A 17 -10.60 5.73 2.22
C ASP A 17 -10.16 6.75 3.27
N SER A 18 -11.12 7.40 3.92
CA SER A 18 -10.86 8.35 5.00
C SER A 18 -10.70 7.68 6.38
N GLY A 19 -10.95 6.37 6.47
CA GLY A 19 -10.81 5.59 7.70
C GLY A 19 -9.42 4.99 7.91
N SER A 20 -8.51 5.14 6.95
CA SER A 20 -7.15 4.62 6.99
C SER A 20 -6.14 5.74 7.30
N SER A 21 -5.17 5.46 8.18
CA SER A 21 -4.10 6.41 8.52
C SER A 21 -3.02 6.52 7.46
N ASP A 22 -2.79 5.44 6.71
CA ASP A 22 -1.71 5.29 5.75
C ASP A 22 -2.24 4.77 4.41
N ASN A 23 -1.42 4.91 3.36
CA ASN A 23 -1.69 4.31 2.07
C ASN A 23 -1.22 2.85 2.06
N PHE A 24 -2.11 1.94 1.65
CA PHE A 24 -1.79 0.53 1.51
C PHE A 24 -1.69 0.13 0.05
N LEU A 25 -0.57 -0.49 -0.30
CA LEU A 25 -0.30 -0.99 -1.64
C LEU A 25 -0.26 -2.52 -1.62
N GLN A 26 -0.86 -3.15 -2.63
CA GLN A 26 -0.76 -4.59 -2.78
C GLN A 26 0.69 -5.00 -3.07
N PRO A 27 1.28 -5.98 -2.34
CA PRO A 27 2.68 -6.38 -2.52
C PRO A 27 3.04 -6.74 -3.96
N ARG A 28 2.10 -7.37 -4.69
CA ARG A 28 2.21 -7.65 -6.13
C ARG A 28 2.59 -6.43 -6.96
N VAL A 29 2.01 -5.26 -6.68
CA VAL A 29 2.25 -4.03 -7.46
C VAL A 29 3.66 -3.52 -7.17
N ALA A 30 4.05 -3.47 -5.89
CA ALA A 30 5.40 -3.07 -5.49
C ALA A 30 6.48 -3.97 -6.10
N ASN A 31 6.26 -5.29 -6.09
CA ASN A 31 7.16 -6.29 -6.67
C ASN A 31 7.23 -6.19 -8.19
N PHE A 32 6.09 -6.01 -8.87
CA PHE A 32 6.05 -5.88 -10.33
C PHE A 32 6.82 -4.63 -10.81
N LEU A 33 6.61 -3.50 -10.13
CA LEU A 33 7.28 -2.23 -10.44
C LEU A 33 8.70 -2.12 -9.87
N LYS A 34 9.17 -3.12 -9.13
CA LYS A 34 10.47 -3.14 -8.44
C LYS A 34 10.69 -1.87 -7.59
N LEU A 35 9.66 -1.49 -6.83
CA LEU A 35 9.73 -0.32 -5.95
C LEU A 35 10.72 -0.55 -4.79
N PRO A 36 11.37 0.51 -4.28
CA PRO A 36 12.33 0.40 -3.19
C PRO A 36 11.62 0.21 -1.85
N VAL A 37 11.12 -1.01 -1.60
CA VAL A 37 10.48 -1.39 -0.33
C VAL A 37 11.56 -1.56 0.74
N GLN A 38 11.46 -0.77 1.81
CA GLN A 38 12.30 -0.91 3.00
C GLN A 38 11.61 -1.84 4.00
N ALA A 39 12.39 -2.65 4.73
CA ALA A 39 11.84 -3.53 5.74
C ALA A 39 11.17 -2.72 6.87
N ALA A 40 9.94 -3.07 7.23
CA ALA A 40 9.17 -2.46 8.31
C ALA A 40 8.87 -3.50 9.39
N PRO A 41 9.89 -4.00 10.12
CA PRO A 41 9.66 -5.03 11.13
C PRO A 41 8.68 -4.51 12.19
N ASN A 42 7.71 -5.34 12.55
CA ASN A 42 6.69 -5.07 13.57
C ASN A 42 5.62 -4.02 13.21
N PHE A 43 5.53 -3.57 11.95
CA PHE A 43 4.43 -2.71 11.55
C PHE A 43 3.14 -3.53 11.39
N ARG A 44 2.21 -3.34 12.34
CA ARG A 44 0.91 -4.02 12.36
C ARG A 44 -0.21 -3.02 12.10
N VAL A 45 -1.13 -3.41 11.23
CA VAL A 45 -2.25 -2.58 10.78
C VAL A 45 -3.54 -3.24 11.25
N LEU A 46 -4.32 -2.53 12.06
CA LEU A 46 -5.67 -2.96 12.40
C LEU A 46 -6.59 -2.70 11.20
N VAL A 47 -7.32 -3.72 10.77
CA VAL A 47 -8.31 -3.62 9.70
C VAL A 47 -9.73 -3.59 10.25
N GLY A 48 -10.68 -3.06 9.48
CA GLY A 48 -12.06 -2.80 9.93
C GLY A 48 -12.87 -4.03 10.35
N ASN A 49 -12.34 -5.25 10.18
CA ASN A 49 -12.95 -6.49 10.69
C ASN A 49 -12.38 -6.93 12.06
N GLY A 50 -11.55 -6.11 12.70
CA GLY A 50 -10.95 -6.39 14.01
C GLY A 50 -9.67 -7.23 13.97
N ASN A 51 -9.22 -7.68 12.80
CA ASN A 51 -7.96 -8.39 12.64
C ASN A 51 -6.78 -7.43 12.45
N SER A 52 -5.57 -7.95 12.63
CA SER A 52 -4.33 -7.22 12.34
C SER A 52 -3.58 -7.87 11.19
N LEU A 53 -3.09 -7.05 10.26
CA LEU A 53 -2.19 -7.45 9.19
C LEU A 53 -0.77 -6.98 9.49
N THR A 54 0.23 -7.77 9.13
CA THR A 54 1.64 -7.36 9.19
C THR A 54 2.04 -6.81 7.83
N ALA A 55 2.57 -5.59 7.79
CA ALA A 55 3.14 -5.07 6.54
C ALA A 55 4.50 -5.72 6.26
N GLU A 56 4.75 -6.05 4.99
CA GLU A 56 6.03 -6.60 4.53
C GLU A 56 7.14 -5.53 4.56
N GLY A 57 6.76 -4.27 4.37
CA GLY A 57 7.68 -3.13 4.34
C GLY A 57 6.96 -1.82 4.11
N PHE A 58 7.73 -0.75 3.96
CA PHE A 58 7.23 0.58 3.66
C PHE A 58 7.99 1.20 2.47
N ILE A 59 7.34 2.11 1.76
CA ILE A 59 7.92 2.88 0.68
C ILE A 59 7.88 4.35 1.14
N GLU A 60 9.04 4.93 1.43
CA GLU A 60 9.13 6.29 1.95
C GLU A 60 8.65 7.33 0.95
N GLN A 61 9.01 7.16 -0.33
CA GLN A 61 8.52 7.99 -1.43
C GLN A 61 8.03 7.12 -2.58
N LEU A 62 6.71 7.15 -2.80
CA LEU A 62 6.08 6.50 -3.93
C LEU A 62 6.18 7.42 -5.16
N PRO A 63 6.88 7.00 -6.23
CA PRO A 63 7.06 7.79 -7.44
C PRO A 63 5.84 7.75 -8.39
#